data_AF-A0A7J9BCP8-F1
#
_entry.id   AF-A0A7J9BCP8-F1
#
_cell.length_a   1.000
_cell.length_b   1.000
_cell.length_c   1.000
_cell.angle_alpha   90.00
_cell.angle_beta   90.00
_cell.angle_gamma   90.00
#
_symmetry.space_group_name_H-M   'P 1'
#
loop_
_entity.id
_entity.type
_entity.pdbx_description
1 polymer ?
#
loop_
_entity_poly.entity_id
_entity_poly.type
_entity_poly.pdbx_seq_one_letter_code
_entity_poly.pdbx_strand_id
1 'polypeptide(L)'
;ESAISIIYVVNCRKPIKLSQYINASRCITKSNISSPSPSTSFFYFLDRNTVLNLNQACTMEAEVPIMVKSISGMSTLAIYNKLSDGFYLSWHQISV
;
A
#
# COMPACT_ATOMS: atom_id res chain seq x y z
N GLU A 1 -16.42 15.60 3.55
CA GLU A 1 -16.58 14.64 2.44
C GLU A 1 -15.29 13.84 2.28
N SER A 2 -15.29 12.60 2.77
CA SER A 2 -14.14 11.71 2.66
C SER A 2 -14.11 11.16 1.23
N ALA A 3 -13.20 11.64 0.39
CA ALA A 3 -13.04 11.05 -0.93
C ALA A 3 -12.41 9.66 -0.80
N ILE A 4 -12.83 8.74 -1.66
CA ILE A 4 -12.27 7.40 -1.78
C ILE A 4 -11.16 7.45 -2.84
N SER A 5 -10.00 6.89 -2.52
CA SER A 5 -8.92 6.64 -3.47
C SER A 5 -8.53 5.17 -3.46
N ILE A 6 -7.71 4.76 -4.42
CA ILE A 6 -7.11 3.43 -4.48
C ILE A 6 -5.62 3.61 -4.19
N ILE A 7 -5.12 2.82 -3.24
CA ILE A 7 -3.69 2.68 -2.99
C ILE A 7 -3.23 1.32 -3.50
N TYR A 8 -1.94 1.23 -3.77
CA TYR A 8 -1.33 0.04 -4.33
C TYR A 8 -0.31 -0.50 -3.35
N VAL A 9 -0.39 -1.80 -3.08
CA VAL A 9 0.63 -2.53 -2.34
C VAL A 9 1.58 -3.12 -3.35
N VAL A 10 2.86 -2.82 -3.21
CA VAL A 10 3.91 -3.36 -4.08
C VAL A 10 4.96 -4.07 -3.25
N ASN A 11 5.53 -5.13 -3.82
CA ASN A 11 6.62 -5.91 -3.27
C ASN A 11 7.87 -5.69 -4.12
N CYS A 12 8.88 -5.06 -3.53
CA CYS A 12 10.13 -4.74 -4.20
C CYS A 12 11.24 -5.70 -3.75
N ARG A 13 12.11 -6.10 -4.67
CA ARG A 13 13.29 -6.95 -4.40
C ARG A 13 14.47 -6.18 -3.78
N LYS A 14 14.38 -4.85 -3.78
CA LYS A 14 15.40 -3.92 -3.28
C LYS A 14 14.71 -2.76 -2.55
N PRO A 15 15.34 -2.18 -1.52
CA PRO A 15 14.76 -1.03 -0.84
C PRO A 15 14.74 0.19 -1.77
N ILE A 16 13.61 0.88 -1.80
CA ILE A 16 13.43 2.14 -2.54
C ILE A 16 13.50 3.31 -1.55
N LYS A 17 14.34 4.30 -1.86
CA LYS A 17 14.54 5.52 -1.05
C LYS A 17 13.88 6.73 -1.71
N LEU A 18 12.56 6.66 -1.88
CA LEU A 18 11.75 7.74 -2.45
C LEU A 18 10.58 8.03 -1.51
N SER A 19 10.22 9.29 -1.34
CA SER A 19 9.16 9.71 -0.40
C SER A 19 7.79 9.17 -0.77
N GLN A 20 7.55 8.89 -2.06
CA GLN A 20 6.31 8.30 -2.55
C GLN A 20 6.18 6.81 -2.19
N TYR A 21 7.28 6.15 -1.84
CA TYR A 21 7.32 4.73 -1.44
C TYR A 21 7.18 4.65 0.08
N ILE A 22 5.94 4.64 0.57
CA ILE A 22 5.66 4.61 2.01
C ILE A 22 5.77 3.17 2.50
N ASN A 23 6.59 2.90 3.51
CA ASN A 23 6.83 1.55 4.00
C ASN A 23 5.52 0.87 4.45
N ALA A 24 5.22 -0.31 3.91
CA ALA A 24 4.07 -1.14 4.23
C ALA A 24 4.47 -2.47 4.89
N SER A 25 5.75 -2.66 5.18
CA SER A 25 6.26 -3.91 5.77
C SER A 25 5.63 -4.17 7.13
N ARG A 26 5.24 -5.42 7.38
CA ARG A 26 4.65 -5.83 8.66
C ARG A 26 5.73 -5.83 9.74
N CYS A 27 5.33 -5.51 10.98
CA CYS A 27 6.21 -5.69 12.13
C CYS A 27 6.60 -7.15 12.27
N ILE A 28 7.89 -7.42 12.48
CA ILE A 28 8.37 -8.75 12.82
C ILE A 28 8.00 -9.01 14.29
N THR A 29 7.02 -9.86 14.54
CA THR A 29 6.70 -10.34 15.88
C THR A 29 7.63 -11.50 16.27
N LYS A 30 7.88 -11.69 17.57
CA LYS A 30 8.77 -12.77 18.08
C LYS A 30 8.39 -14.18 17.60
N SER A 31 7.12 -14.38 17.22
CA SER A 31 6.58 -15.62 16.65
C SER A 31 7.04 -15.93 15.21
N ASN A 32 7.56 -14.95 14.47
CA ASN A 32 8.06 -15.12 13.10
C ASN A 32 9.60 -15.25 13.02
N ILE A 33 10.28 -15.52 14.15
CA ILE A 33 11.75 -15.66 14.21
C ILE A 33 12.22 -17.01 13.67
N SER A 34 11.35 -18.01 13.56
CA SER A 34 11.67 -19.29 12.94
C SER A 34 11.72 -19.14 11.41
N SER A 35 12.85 -18.61 10.94
CA SER A 35 13.36 -18.45 9.56
C SER A 35 13.51 -16.98 9.14
N PRO A 36 14.55 -16.25 9.59
CA PRO A 36 15.01 -15.07 8.86
C PRO A 36 15.75 -15.56 7.60
N SER A 37 15.04 -16.26 6.71
CA SER A 37 15.45 -16.22 5.31
C SER A 37 15.38 -14.74 4.92
N PRO A 38 16.40 -14.19 4.23
CA PRO A 38 16.32 -12.81 3.77
C PRO A 38 15.28 -12.81 2.66
N SER A 39 14.00 -12.78 3.00
CA SER A 39 12.95 -12.44 2.06
C SER A 39 13.33 -11.04 1.62
N THR A 40 13.88 -10.94 0.41
CA THR A 40 14.29 -9.69 -0.24
C THR A 40 13.09 -8.81 -0.59
N SER A 41 11.97 -8.99 0.11
CA SER A 41 10.67 -8.37 -0.13
C SER A 41 10.50 -7.15 0.76
N PHE A 42 10.47 -6.00 0.12
CA PHE A 42 10.22 -4.70 0.73
C PHE A 42 8.83 -4.24 0.27
N PHE A 43 7.90 -4.14 1.20
CA PHE A 43 6.52 -3.75 0.88
C PHE A 43 6.34 -2.25 1.00
N TYR A 44 5.64 -1.65 0.03
CA TYR A 44 5.32 -0.23 0.02
C TYR A 44 3.86 0.03 -0.36
N PHE A 45 3.29 1.10 0.20
CA PHE A 45 2.06 1.72 -0.26
C PHE A 45 2.40 2.84 -1.25
N LEU A 46 1.71 2.85 -2.39
CA LEU A 46 1.86 3.85 -3.45
C LEU A 46 0.49 4.46 -3.81
N ASP A 47 0.50 5.74 -4.19
CA ASP A 47 -0.63 6.39 -4.87
C ASP A 47 -0.66 5.99 -6.37
N ARG A 48 -1.83 6.13 -7.00
CA ARG A 48 -2.04 5.81 -8.44
C ARG A 48 -1.00 6.44 -9.36
N ASN A 49 -0.68 7.71 -9.16
CA ASN A 49 0.27 8.43 -10.01
C ASN A 49 1.70 7.87 -9.91
N THR A 50 2.07 7.32 -8.76
CA THR A 50 3.40 6.74 -8.53
C THR A 50 3.52 5.37 -9.19
N VAL A 51 2.45 4.58 -9.20
CA VAL A 51 2.42 3.26 -9.82
C VAL A 51 2.59 3.30 -11.34
N LEU A 52 2.19 4.38 -12.01
CA LEU A 52 2.40 4.56 -13.45
C LEU A 52 3.88 4.47 -13.84
N ASN A 53 4.79 4.80 -12.92
CA ASN A 53 6.24 4.71 -13.10
C ASN A 53 6.85 3.76 -12.05
N LEU A 54 6.24 2.58 -11.89
CA LEU A 54 6.71 1.58 -10.94
C LEU A 54 8.17 1.17 -11.22
N ASN A 55 8.99 1.14 -10.16
CA ASN A 55 10.36 0.69 -10.29
C ASN A 55 10.40 -0.79 -10.73
N GLN A 56 11.29 -1.14 -11.67
CA GLN A 56 11.43 -2.50 -12.20
C GLN A 56 11.81 -3.55 -11.14
N ALA A 57 12.32 -3.12 -9.98
CA ALA A 57 12.56 -4.00 -8.85
C ALA A 57 11.28 -4.43 -8.13
N CYS A 58 10.12 -3.84 -8.46
CA CYS A 58 8.86 -4.01 -7.75
C CYS A 58 7.80 -4.74 -8.59
N THR A 59 6.93 -5.47 -7.91
CA THR A 59 5.75 -6.13 -8.47
C THR A 59 4.51 -5.65 -7.71
N MET A 60 3.39 -5.47 -8.43
CA MET A 60 2.11 -5.14 -7.80
C MET A 60 1.53 -6.37 -7.10
N GLU A 61 1.16 -6.22 -5.83
CA GLU A 61 0.59 -7.29 -5.01
C GLU A 61 -0.92 -7.10 -4.80
N ALA A 62 -1.37 -5.86 -4.62
CA ALA A 62 -2.79 -5.56 -4.41
C ALA A 62 -3.16 -4.12 -4.76
N GLU A 63 -4.42 -3.93 -5.13
CA GLU A 63 -5.10 -2.64 -5.17
C GLU A 63 -6.11 -2.59 -4.01
N VAL A 64 -6.04 -1.56 -3.19
CA VAL A 64 -6.84 -1.46 -1.96
C VAL A 64 -7.55 -0.12 -1.91
N PRO A 65 -8.90 -0.10 -1.87
CA PRO A 65 -9.64 1.12 -1.63
C PRO A 65 -9.34 1.68 -0.23
N ILE A 66 -9.25 3.00 -0.13
CA ILE A 66 -9.02 3.70 1.14
C ILE A 66 -9.81 5.00 1.17
N MET A 67 -10.42 5.32 2.31
CA MET A 67 -11.26 6.51 2.50
C MET A 67 -10.43 7.78 2.77
N VAL A 68 -9.44 8.06 1.92
CA VAL A 68 -8.66 9.31 1.89
C VAL A 68 -8.46 9.77 0.45
N LYS A 69 -8.20 11.07 0.24
CA LYS A 69 -7.92 11.63 -1.09
C LYS A 69 -6.56 11.20 -1.66
N SER A 70 -5.55 11.06 -0.81
CA SER A 70 -4.18 10.65 -1.15
C SER A 70 -3.47 10.21 0.13
N ILE A 71 -2.48 9.33 -0.01
CA ILE A 71 -1.60 8.92 1.09
C ILE A 71 -0.28 9.70 1.14
N SER A 72 -0.05 10.63 0.21
CA SER A 72 1.17 11.44 0.16
C SER A 72 1.43 12.17 1.48
N GLY A 73 2.60 11.94 2.07
CA GLY A 73 3.01 12.53 3.34
C GLY A 73 2.40 11.88 4.59
N MET A 74 1.54 10.87 4.45
CA MET A 74 1.03 10.11 5.60
C MET A 74 2.09 9.17 6.17
N SER A 75 2.02 8.91 7.47
CA SER A 75 2.80 7.85 8.09
C SER A 75 2.19 6.47 7.81
N THR A 76 3.01 5.42 7.86
CA THR A 76 2.56 4.02 7.76
C THR A 76 1.42 3.72 8.74
N LEU A 77 1.53 4.17 9.99
CA LEU A 77 0.49 3.98 11.01
C LEU A 77 -0.82 4.68 10.63
N ALA A 78 -0.76 5.90 10.12
CA ALA A 78 -1.96 6.63 9.71
C ALA A 78 -2.69 5.93 8.55
N ILE A 79 -1.94 5.34 7.61
CA ILE A 79 -2.51 4.56 6.51
C ILE A 79 -3.18 3.28 7.05
N TYR A 80 -2.49 2.53 7.92
CA TYR A 80 -3.07 1.33 8.53
C TYR A 80 -4.33 1.63 9.34
N ASN A 81 -4.37 2.73 10.11
CA ASN A 81 -5.58 3.15 10.82
C ASN A 81 -6.72 3.42 9.83
N LYS A 82 -6.45 4.11 8.72
CA LYS A 82 -7.46 4.35 7.67
C LYS A 82 -7.94 3.08 6.98
N LEU A 83 -7.05 2.11 6.77
CA LEU A 83 -7.44 0.80 6.26
C LEU A 83 -8.27 0.01 7.28
N SER A 84 -7.97 0.15 8.57
CA SER A 84 -8.73 -0.48 9.66
C SER A 84 -10.13 0.11 9.83
N ASP A 85 -10.36 1.37 9.44
CA ASP A 85 -11.70 1.96 9.37
C ASP A 85 -12.58 1.24 8.31
N GLY A 86 -11.96 0.55 7.35
CA GLY A 86 -12.62 -0.10 6.22
C GLY A 86 -13.02 0.89 5.11
N PHE A 87 -13.87 0.42 4.19
CA PHE A 87 -14.42 1.26 3.12
C PHE A 87 -15.83 0.80 2.76
N TYR A 88 -16.64 1.73 2.24
CA TYR A 88 -17.99 1.43 1.75
C TYR A 88 -17.95 1.12 0.25
N LEU A 89 -18.62 0.03 -0.15
CA LEU A 89 -18.85 -0.33 -1.55
C LEU A 89 -20.32 -0.13 -1.90
N SER A 90 -20.56 0.44 -3.07
CA SER A 90 -21.90 0.52 -3.66
C SER A 90 -21.84 0.14 -5.13
N TRP A 91 -22.92 -0.45 -5.62
CA TRP A 91 -23.06 -0.72 -7.05
C TRP A 91 -23.36 0.58 -7.79
N HIS A 92 -22.60 0.87 -8.83
CA HIS A 92 -23.00 1.88 -9.82
C HIS A 92 -23.82 1.19 -10.90
N GLN A 93 -25.05 1.64 -11.08
CA GLN A 93 -25.89 1.18 -12.17
C GLN A 93 -25.32 1.77 -13.46
N ILE A 94 -24.75 0.90 -14.30
CA ILE A 94 -24.34 1.28 -15.66
C ILE A 94 -25.59 1.11 -16.53
N SER A 95 -26.24 2.21 -16.87
CA SER A 95 -27.29 2.20 -17.89
C SER A 95 -26.61 2.08 -19.26
N VAL A 96 -26.86 0.97 -19.95
CA VAL A 96 -26.43 0.72 -21.34
C VAL A 96 -27.48 1.22 -22.31
#